data_AF-A0A2R7KTV2-F1
#
_entry.id   AF-A0A2R7KTV2-F1
#
_cell.length_a   1.000
_cell.length_b   1.000
_cell.length_c   1.000
_cell.angle_alpha   90.00
_cell.angle_beta   90.00
_cell.angle_gamma   90.00
#
_symmetry.space_group_name_H-M   'P 1'
#
loop_
_entity.id
_entity.type
_entity.pdbx_description
1 polymer ?
#
loop_
_entity_poly.entity_id
_entity_poly.type
_entity_poly.pdbx_seq_one_letter_code
_entity_poly.pdbx_strand_id
1 'polypeptide(L)'
;ADNIGKKFNEYYTSEKNLLGLVDPSFNNILPNIQHIDLLTANPGNNIVTFVFGTTEAITFSVELTNLISKKTLNNVVGVLPGKTKPNEFVIFSGHYDHLGVGSPEEGAKHTSTDSIYNGANDDAAGTTAVIMLAKYFKKQNNNERTIIFTTFVAEEIGGYGAKYFSQQLAPEKVIAMFNIEMIGTESKWGKNSAYITGYDKSNMGQILQTNLTGTNFTFYSDPYPEQQLFYRSDNATLAKLGVPAHTISTSKMDNEPTYHTVDDEFETLDIDNMTQIIKSIAVSSSSIISGKDTPTRVNTTELK
;
A
#
# COMPACT_ATOMS: atom_id res chain seq x y z
N ALA A 1 -16.68 -27.13 -4.89
CA ALA A 1 -15.22 -26.94 -4.87
C ALA A 1 -14.87 -26.37 -3.52
N ASP A 2 -14.04 -27.06 -2.74
CA ASP A 2 -13.60 -26.55 -1.45
C ASP A 2 -12.82 -25.25 -1.66
N ASN A 3 -13.27 -24.17 -1.00
CA ASN A 3 -12.52 -22.91 -1.00
C ASN A 3 -11.38 -23.07 0.01
N ILE A 4 -10.27 -23.62 -0.45
CA ILE A 4 -9.09 -23.86 0.38
C ILE A 4 -8.56 -22.58 1.01
N GLY A 5 -8.66 -21.42 0.35
CA GLY A 5 -8.28 -20.13 0.94
C GLY A 5 -9.10 -19.77 2.18
N LYS A 6 -10.42 -20.02 2.15
CA LYS A 6 -11.28 -19.83 3.32
C LYS A 6 -10.94 -20.81 4.45
N LYS A 7 -10.69 -22.09 4.12
CA LYS A 7 -10.29 -23.11 5.10
C LYS A 7 -8.90 -22.85 5.67
N PHE A 8 -7.98 -22.35 4.86
CA PHE A 8 -6.64 -21.93 5.28
C PHE A 8 -6.75 -20.83 6.34
N ASN A 9 -7.51 -19.76 6.08
CA ASN A 9 -7.72 -18.68 7.06
C ASN A 9 -8.39 -19.17 8.36
N GLU A 10 -9.34 -20.10 8.27
CA GLU A 10 -10.00 -20.72 9.43
C GLU A 10 -8.98 -21.45 10.33
N TYR A 11 -8.06 -22.23 9.74
CA TYR A 11 -7.04 -22.95 10.50
C TYR A 11 -5.88 -22.05 10.95
N TYR A 12 -5.49 -21.07 10.13
CA TYR A 12 -4.42 -20.12 10.43
C TYR A 12 -4.73 -19.25 11.64
N THR A 13 -6.01 -18.92 11.84
CA THR A 13 -6.49 -18.16 13.01
C THR A 13 -6.86 -19.04 14.21
N SER A 14 -6.58 -20.34 14.15
CA SER A 14 -6.82 -21.25 15.26
C SER A 14 -5.96 -20.88 16.47
N GLU A 15 -6.45 -21.15 17.68
CA GLU A 15 -5.66 -21.06 18.92
C GLU A 15 -4.94 -22.38 19.24
N LYS A 16 -5.06 -23.40 18.37
CA LYS A 16 -4.48 -24.74 18.56
C LYS A 16 -3.22 -24.94 17.72
N ASN A 17 -2.34 -25.82 18.20
CA ASN A 17 -1.30 -26.37 17.35
C ASN A 17 -1.94 -27.30 16.32
N LEU A 18 -1.72 -27.05 15.02
CA LEU A 18 -2.34 -27.79 13.93
C LEU A 18 -1.31 -28.23 12.89
N LEU A 19 -1.48 -29.45 12.38
CA LEU A 19 -0.83 -29.91 11.15
C LEU A 19 -1.92 -30.10 10.07
N GLY A 20 -1.94 -29.22 9.07
CA GLY A 20 -2.82 -29.33 7.92
C GLY A 20 -2.16 -30.14 6.81
N LEU A 21 -2.76 -31.25 6.41
CA LEU A 21 -2.35 -31.98 5.20
C LEU A 21 -3.10 -31.40 4.00
N VAL A 22 -2.37 -30.92 3.00
CA VAL A 22 -2.95 -30.32 1.80
C VAL A 22 -2.77 -31.25 0.62
N ASP A 23 -3.90 -31.61 0.01
CA ASP A 23 -3.95 -32.46 -1.17
C ASP A 23 -3.16 -31.83 -2.34
N PRO A 24 -2.38 -32.63 -3.10
CA PRO A 24 -1.58 -32.13 -4.22
C PRO A 24 -2.38 -31.37 -5.29
N SER A 25 -3.69 -31.61 -5.41
CA SER A 25 -4.56 -30.88 -6.33
C SER A 25 -4.63 -29.37 -6.08
N PHE A 26 -4.15 -28.90 -4.91
CA PHE A 26 -4.09 -27.48 -4.55
C PHE A 26 -2.69 -26.84 -4.69
N ASN A 27 -1.73 -27.52 -5.33
CA ASN A 27 -0.37 -26.98 -5.52
C ASN A 27 -0.34 -25.61 -6.21
N ASN A 28 -1.31 -25.32 -7.08
CA ASN A 28 -1.46 -24.05 -7.78
C ASN A 28 -1.82 -22.86 -6.85
N ILE A 29 -2.23 -23.12 -5.61
CA ILE A 29 -2.62 -22.08 -4.63
C ILE A 29 -1.48 -21.81 -3.64
N LEU A 30 -0.45 -22.67 -3.59
CA LEU A 30 0.71 -22.54 -2.71
C LEU A 30 1.37 -21.15 -2.76
N PRO A 31 1.64 -20.55 -3.95
CA PRO A 31 2.26 -19.22 -4.01
C PRO A 31 1.41 -18.14 -3.33
N ASN A 32 0.07 -18.23 -3.44
CA ASN A 32 -0.84 -17.25 -2.85
C ASN A 32 -0.92 -17.37 -1.32
N ILE A 33 -0.64 -18.56 -0.78
CA ILE A 33 -0.69 -18.84 0.65
C ILE A 33 0.62 -18.44 1.35
N GLN A 34 1.77 -18.61 0.68
CA GLN A 34 3.08 -18.24 1.24
C GLN A 34 3.20 -16.74 1.56
N HIS A 35 2.43 -15.88 0.88
CA HIS A 35 2.41 -14.44 1.15
C HIS A 35 1.37 -14.01 2.22
N ILE A 36 0.51 -14.92 2.70
CA ILE A 36 -0.43 -14.63 3.81
C ILE A 36 0.35 -14.34 5.11
N ASP A 37 1.57 -14.89 5.22
CA ASP A 37 2.45 -14.86 6.39
C ASP A 37 2.87 -13.44 6.84
N LEU A 38 2.65 -12.42 6.02
CA LEU A 38 3.15 -11.07 6.25
C LEU A 38 2.10 -10.09 6.79
N LEU A 39 0.81 -10.26 6.44
CA LEU A 39 -0.23 -9.25 6.70
C LEU A 39 -1.00 -9.46 8.03
N THR A 40 -1.07 -10.70 8.49
CA THR A 40 -1.94 -11.11 9.61
C THR A 40 -1.26 -12.00 10.64
N ALA A 41 0.07 -12.16 10.58
CA ALA A 41 0.84 -12.86 11.60
C ALA A 41 0.64 -12.19 12.98
N ASN A 42 -0.41 -12.63 13.65
CA ASN A 42 -0.45 -12.75 15.08
C ASN A 42 -0.01 -14.19 15.30
N PRO A 43 1.31 -14.49 15.37
CA PRO A 43 1.73 -15.78 15.82
C PRO A 43 1.17 -15.88 17.24
N GLY A 44 0.00 -16.49 17.37
CA GLY A 44 -0.54 -16.86 18.65
C GLY A 44 0.47 -17.76 19.35
N ASN A 45 0.16 -18.17 20.57
CA ASN A 45 0.98 -19.16 21.29
C ASN A 45 0.97 -20.55 20.62
N ASN A 46 0.57 -20.66 19.35
CA ASN A 46 0.34 -21.90 18.65
C ASN A 46 1.02 -21.93 17.28
N ILE A 47 1.37 -23.14 16.85
CA ILE A 47 2.06 -23.43 15.60
C ILE A 47 1.07 -24.11 14.67
N VAL A 48 0.83 -23.51 13.51
CA VAL A 48 0.05 -24.11 12.43
C VAL A 48 1.00 -24.40 11.28
N THR A 49 1.13 -25.66 10.88
CA THR A 49 1.99 -26.09 9.78
C THR A 49 1.16 -26.75 8.70
N PHE A 50 1.38 -26.41 7.44
CA PHE A 50 0.74 -27.06 6.30
C PHE A 50 1.76 -27.89 5.51
N VAL A 51 1.43 -29.16 5.27
CA VAL A 51 2.25 -30.09 4.50
C VAL A 51 1.53 -30.38 3.19
N PHE A 52 2.08 -29.87 2.09
CA PHE A 52 1.52 -30.03 0.76
C PHE A 52 2.02 -31.30 0.09
N GLY A 53 1.16 -31.96 -0.69
CA GLY A 53 1.57 -33.05 -1.56
C GLY A 53 1.57 -34.44 -0.90
N THR A 54 0.90 -34.61 0.25
CA THR A 54 0.82 -35.91 0.93
C THR A 54 -0.60 -36.46 0.87
N THR A 55 -0.82 -37.54 0.13
CA THR A 55 -2.12 -38.22 0.06
C THR A 55 -2.26 -39.37 1.07
N GLU A 56 -1.15 -39.86 1.65
CA GLU A 56 -1.15 -41.13 2.43
C GLU A 56 -0.10 -41.19 3.57
N ALA A 57 0.22 -40.08 4.24
CA ALA A 57 1.14 -40.14 5.39
C ALA A 57 0.45 -40.75 6.62
N ILE A 58 0.90 -41.93 7.09
CA ILE A 58 0.36 -42.60 8.29
C ILE A 58 1.03 -42.06 9.58
N THR A 59 2.27 -41.58 9.47
CA THR A 59 3.05 -41.00 10.57
C THR A 59 3.91 -39.85 10.06
N PHE A 60 4.06 -38.81 10.86
CA PHE A 60 4.89 -37.64 10.55
C PHE A 60 5.66 -37.21 11.81
N SER A 61 6.84 -36.62 11.61
CA SER A 61 7.59 -35.90 12.65
C SER A 61 8.00 -34.56 12.05
N VAL A 62 7.55 -33.48 12.66
CA VAL A 62 7.87 -32.12 12.24
C VAL A 62 8.53 -31.43 13.42
N GLU A 63 9.76 -30.95 13.22
CA GLU A 63 10.48 -30.11 14.18
C GLU A 63 10.70 -28.75 13.51
N LEU A 64 10.27 -27.69 14.19
CA LEU A 64 10.38 -26.32 13.70
C LEU A 64 10.96 -25.46 14.80
N THR A 65 12.13 -24.88 14.54
CA THR A 65 12.80 -23.93 15.45
C THR A 65 12.69 -22.54 14.87
N ASN A 66 11.88 -21.67 15.50
CA ASN A 66 11.77 -20.27 15.13
C ASN A 66 12.59 -19.40 16.07
N LEU A 67 13.45 -18.55 15.51
CA LEU A 67 14.12 -17.47 16.23
C LEU A 67 13.31 -16.19 16.08
N ILE A 68 12.59 -15.81 17.13
CA ILE A 68 11.79 -14.57 17.14
C ILE A 68 12.67 -13.44 17.68
N SER A 69 12.99 -12.47 16.83
CA SER A 69 13.63 -11.22 17.24
C SER A 69 12.64 -10.06 17.17
N LYS A 70 12.57 -9.25 18.23
CA LYS A 70 11.75 -8.03 18.23
C LYS A 70 12.57 -6.87 17.69
N LYS A 71 12.05 -6.19 16.67
CA LYS A 71 12.61 -4.95 16.14
C LYS A 71 11.62 -3.81 16.34
N THR A 72 12.13 -2.66 16.77
CA THR A 72 11.34 -1.43 16.85
C THR A 72 11.42 -0.73 15.50
N LEU A 73 10.26 -0.47 14.92
CA LEU A 73 10.09 0.28 13.67
C LEU A 73 9.31 1.56 13.97
N ASN A 74 9.52 2.61 13.17
CA ASN A 74 8.86 3.89 13.38
C ASN A 74 8.26 4.39 12.08
N ASN A 75 6.98 4.78 12.12
CA ASN A 75 6.43 5.68 11.10
C ASN A 75 6.94 7.10 11.37
N VAL A 76 7.10 7.89 10.31
CA VAL A 76 7.43 9.32 10.43
C VAL A 76 6.17 10.12 10.17
N VAL A 77 5.75 10.96 11.11
CA VAL A 77 4.48 11.70 11.02
C VAL A 77 4.70 13.19 11.28
N GLY A 78 4.25 14.03 10.34
CA GLY A 78 4.14 15.47 10.47
C GLY A 78 2.68 15.93 10.43
N VAL A 79 2.30 16.88 11.27
CA VAL A 79 0.91 17.38 11.34
C VAL A 79 0.90 18.89 11.11
N LEU A 80 0.05 19.33 10.18
CA LEU A 80 -0.29 20.73 9.95
C LEU A 80 -1.72 20.98 10.46
N PRO A 81 -1.90 21.64 11.63
CA PRO A 81 -3.22 21.85 12.20
C PRO A 81 -4.16 22.64 11.26
N GLY A 82 -5.42 22.21 11.21
CA GLY A 82 -6.50 22.92 10.51
C GLY A 82 -6.96 24.17 11.25
N LYS A 83 -7.61 25.08 10.51
CA LYS A 83 -8.15 26.33 11.06
C LYS A 83 -9.60 26.16 11.54
N THR A 84 -10.57 26.09 10.62
CA THR A 84 -11.99 25.98 11.00
C THR A 84 -12.47 24.55 11.24
N LYS A 85 -11.76 23.54 10.72
CA LYS A 85 -12.09 22.10 10.83
C LYS A 85 -10.91 21.28 11.38
N PRO A 86 -10.33 21.63 12.55
CA PRO A 86 -9.10 20.98 13.04
C PRO A 86 -9.27 19.49 13.40
N ASN A 87 -10.50 19.02 13.61
CA ASN A 87 -10.82 17.63 13.93
C ASN A 87 -11.16 16.77 12.69
N GLU A 88 -11.07 17.34 11.49
CA GLU A 88 -11.21 16.63 10.22
C GLU A 88 -9.81 16.44 9.62
N PHE A 89 -9.43 15.20 9.31
CA PHE A 89 -8.08 14.83 8.89
C PHE A 89 -8.02 14.51 7.40
N VAL A 90 -7.06 15.10 6.70
CA VAL A 90 -6.66 14.73 5.34
C VAL A 90 -5.24 14.19 5.41
N ILE A 91 -5.01 12.99 4.90
CA ILE A 91 -3.74 12.28 5.04
C ILE A 91 -3.04 12.20 3.68
N PHE A 92 -1.77 12.59 3.61
CA PHE A 92 -0.88 12.24 2.52
C PHE A 92 0.14 11.23 3.03
N SER A 93 0.26 10.11 2.33
CA SER A 93 1.13 9.02 2.73
C SER A 93 1.92 8.40 1.57
N GLY A 94 2.97 7.68 1.94
CA GLY A 94 3.75 6.74 1.13
C GLY A 94 4.53 5.84 2.10
N HIS A 95 5.39 4.95 1.62
CA HIS A 95 6.29 4.18 2.48
C HIS A 95 7.75 4.57 2.22
N TYR A 96 8.60 4.40 3.23
CA TYR A 96 10.03 4.74 3.14
C TYR A 96 10.94 3.51 3.25
N ASP A 97 10.40 2.35 3.60
CA ASP A 97 11.12 1.09 3.46
C ASP A 97 11.05 0.60 2.02
N HIS A 98 11.99 -0.30 1.70
CA HIS A 98 11.98 -1.13 0.51
C HIS A 98 12.62 -2.48 0.89
N LEU A 99 13.06 -3.28 -0.08
CA LEU A 99 13.59 -4.63 0.13
C LEU A 99 14.97 -4.69 0.83
N GLY A 100 15.73 -3.59 0.84
CA GLY A 100 17.01 -3.52 1.55
C GLY A 100 18.16 -4.17 0.78
N VAL A 101 18.85 -5.14 1.38
CA VAL A 101 20.00 -5.83 0.76
C VAL A 101 19.59 -7.27 0.49
N GLY A 102 19.51 -7.67 -0.78
CA GLY A 102 19.06 -9.00 -1.15
C GLY A 102 20.12 -10.08 -0.93
N SER A 103 19.62 -11.28 -0.68
CA SER A 103 20.40 -12.52 -0.68
C SER A 103 20.07 -13.39 -1.91
N PRO A 104 20.97 -14.28 -2.37
CA PRO A 104 20.71 -15.24 -3.46
C PRO A 104 19.48 -16.16 -3.25
N GLU A 105 18.96 -16.23 -2.03
CA GLU A 105 17.90 -17.13 -1.59
C GLU A 105 16.52 -16.45 -1.57
N GLU A 106 16.47 -15.11 -1.57
CA GLU A 106 15.24 -14.34 -1.67
C GLU A 106 14.95 -14.12 -3.16
N GLY A 107 13.75 -14.49 -3.63
CA GLY A 107 13.34 -14.45 -5.04
C GLY A 107 13.34 -13.07 -5.72
N ALA A 108 14.02 -12.08 -5.14
CA ALA A 108 14.29 -10.78 -5.70
C ALA A 108 15.40 -10.86 -6.75
N LYS A 109 15.17 -10.22 -7.90
CA LYS A 109 16.14 -10.23 -9.01
C LYS A 109 17.31 -9.31 -8.64
N HIS A 110 18.49 -9.88 -8.49
CA HIS A 110 19.74 -9.14 -8.31
C HIS A 110 20.81 -9.67 -9.27
N THR A 111 21.76 -8.80 -9.62
CA THR A 111 22.93 -9.22 -10.38
C THR A 111 23.98 -9.80 -9.43
N SER A 112 25.00 -10.49 -9.94
CA SER A 112 26.11 -10.96 -9.09
C SER A 112 26.96 -9.83 -8.51
N THR A 113 26.75 -8.59 -8.96
CA THR A 113 27.56 -7.42 -8.62
C THR A 113 26.83 -6.38 -7.78
N ASP A 114 25.50 -6.39 -7.79
CA ASP A 114 24.68 -5.47 -7.02
C ASP A 114 23.63 -6.23 -6.22
N SER A 115 23.53 -5.89 -4.94
CA SER A 115 22.62 -6.52 -3.96
C SER A 115 21.75 -5.50 -3.24
N ILE A 116 21.89 -4.21 -3.56
CA ILE A 116 21.16 -3.15 -2.87
C ILE A 116 19.90 -2.82 -3.68
N TYR A 117 18.75 -2.87 -3.01
CA TYR A 117 17.47 -2.46 -3.58
C TYR A 117 17.21 -1.03 -3.12
N ASN A 118 17.52 -0.08 -4.00
CA ASN A 118 17.43 1.34 -3.66
C ASN A 118 16.00 1.87 -3.56
N GLY A 119 15.04 1.24 -4.26
CA GLY A 119 13.62 1.60 -4.14
C GLY A 119 13.32 3.02 -4.61
N ALA A 120 13.96 3.44 -5.71
CA ALA A 120 13.86 4.81 -6.19
C ALA A 120 12.43 5.18 -6.59
N ASN A 121 11.76 4.31 -7.35
CA ASN A 121 10.35 4.46 -7.66
C ASN A 121 9.49 3.89 -6.53
N ASP A 122 9.94 2.82 -5.87
CA ASP A 122 9.21 2.07 -4.85
C ASP A 122 9.92 2.11 -3.47
N ASP A 123 9.67 3.08 -2.60
CA ASP A 123 8.79 4.24 -2.78
C ASP A 123 9.45 5.57 -2.37
N ALA A 124 10.73 5.73 -2.72
CA ALA A 124 11.39 7.03 -2.55
C ALA A 124 10.66 8.14 -3.34
N ALA A 125 10.02 7.81 -4.46
CA ALA A 125 9.17 8.72 -5.24
C ALA A 125 7.93 9.20 -4.46
N GLY A 126 7.16 8.29 -3.85
CA GLY A 126 6.00 8.64 -3.01
C GLY A 126 6.40 9.36 -1.73
N THR A 127 7.45 8.91 -1.05
CA THR A 127 8.04 9.62 0.10
C THR A 127 8.46 11.04 -0.26
N THR A 128 9.07 11.25 -1.43
CA THR A 128 9.41 12.58 -1.94
C THR A 128 8.16 13.43 -2.15
N ALA A 129 7.08 12.87 -2.69
CA ALA A 129 5.80 13.56 -2.84
C ALA A 129 5.24 14.04 -1.50
N VAL A 130 5.24 13.18 -0.47
CA VAL A 130 4.75 13.53 0.88
C VAL A 130 5.52 14.72 1.44
N ILE A 131 6.86 14.72 1.34
CA ILE A 131 7.72 15.82 1.82
C ILE A 131 7.43 17.11 1.05
N MET A 132 7.30 17.03 -0.27
CA MET A 132 7.05 18.20 -1.13
C MET A 132 5.66 18.80 -0.90
N LEU A 133 4.64 17.96 -0.68
CA LEU A 133 3.29 18.39 -0.31
C LEU A 133 3.29 19.04 1.08
N ALA A 134 4.03 18.49 2.05
CA ALA A 134 4.18 19.11 3.37
C ALA A 134 4.76 20.53 3.27
N LYS A 135 5.83 20.69 2.48
CA LYS A 135 6.44 22.00 2.22
C LYS A 135 5.47 22.96 1.52
N TYR A 136 4.72 22.47 0.53
CA TYR A 136 3.73 23.27 -0.21
C TYR A 136 2.61 23.75 0.70
N PHE A 137 1.91 22.86 1.41
CA PHE A 137 0.77 23.23 2.24
C PHE A 137 1.18 24.05 3.45
N LYS A 138 2.36 23.80 4.03
CA LYS A 138 2.89 24.67 5.09
C LYS A 138 3.11 26.10 4.59
N LYS A 139 3.57 26.28 3.34
CA LYS A 139 3.75 27.59 2.73
C LYS A 139 2.41 28.27 2.40
N GLN A 140 1.44 27.52 1.87
CA GLN A 140 0.10 28.06 1.57
C GLN A 140 -0.66 28.47 2.84
N ASN A 141 -0.54 27.67 3.91
CA ASN A 141 -1.10 27.92 5.23
C ASN A 141 -2.58 28.36 5.19
N ASN A 142 -3.37 27.75 4.31
CA ASN A 142 -4.79 28.06 4.08
C ASN A 142 -5.69 26.81 4.23
N ASN A 143 -5.19 25.78 4.91
CA ASN A 143 -5.92 24.56 5.17
C ASN A 143 -6.98 24.76 6.27
N GLU A 144 -8.21 24.37 5.98
CA GLU A 144 -9.29 24.37 6.98
C GLU A 144 -9.27 23.09 7.81
N ARG A 145 -9.00 21.97 7.15
CA ARG A 145 -8.78 20.66 7.76
C ARG A 145 -7.35 20.50 8.24
N THR A 146 -7.15 19.64 9.25
CA THR A 146 -5.81 19.22 9.65
C THR A 146 -5.24 18.30 8.59
N ILE A 147 -4.00 18.57 8.16
CA ILE A 147 -3.29 17.72 7.20
C ILE A 147 -2.26 16.89 7.96
N ILE A 148 -2.28 15.58 7.74
CA ILE A 148 -1.29 14.65 8.27
C ILE A 148 -0.42 14.19 7.09
N PHE A 149 0.88 14.34 7.22
CA PHE A 149 1.88 13.81 6.31
C PHE A 149 2.56 12.64 7.01
N THR A 150 2.53 11.46 6.42
CA THR A 150 3.12 10.27 7.05
C THR A 150 3.89 9.44 6.03
N THR A 151 5.03 8.88 6.44
CA THR A 151 5.68 7.80 5.69
C THR A 151 5.72 6.56 6.55
N PHE A 152 5.25 5.45 5.98
CA PHE A 152 5.13 4.18 6.67
C PHE A 152 6.39 3.34 6.53
N VAL A 153 6.58 2.46 7.52
CA VAL A 153 7.64 1.46 7.56
C VAL A 153 7.03 0.07 7.42
N ALA A 154 7.81 -0.85 6.87
CA ALA A 154 7.44 -2.26 6.72
C ALA A 154 6.17 -2.44 5.89
N GLU A 155 6.05 -1.69 4.78
CA GLU A 155 5.04 -1.90 3.74
C GLU A 155 5.31 -3.23 3.03
N GLU A 156 6.54 -3.39 2.52
CA GLU A 156 6.98 -4.51 1.67
C GLU A 156 6.79 -5.88 2.31
N ILE A 157 6.86 -5.90 3.64
CA ILE A 157 6.73 -7.09 4.45
C ILE A 157 5.35 -7.20 5.10
N GLY A 158 4.34 -6.46 4.64
CA GLY A 158 2.94 -6.62 5.06
C GLY A 158 2.26 -5.40 5.71
N GLY A 159 2.65 -4.18 5.35
CA GLY A 159 1.93 -2.96 5.76
C GLY A 159 1.87 -2.71 7.27
N TYR A 160 2.90 -3.10 8.03
CA TYR A 160 2.89 -3.02 9.49
C TYR A 160 2.76 -1.59 10.00
N GLY A 161 3.45 -0.65 9.34
CA GLY A 161 3.42 0.78 9.65
C GLY A 161 2.02 1.36 9.53
N ALA A 162 1.36 1.21 8.37
CA ALA A 162 0.00 1.71 8.17
C ALA A 162 -1.04 0.98 9.04
N LYS A 163 -0.86 -0.32 9.29
CA LYS A 163 -1.72 -1.08 10.21
C LYS A 163 -1.66 -0.51 11.63
N TYR A 164 -0.47 -0.25 12.15
CA TYR A 164 -0.32 0.38 13.46
C TYR A 164 -0.92 1.79 13.48
N PHE A 165 -0.63 2.60 12.46
CA PHE A 165 -1.10 3.97 12.35
C PHE A 165 -2.62 4.09 12.28
N SER A 166 -3.26 3.29 11.43
CA SER A 166 -4.73 3.30 11.25
C SER A 166 -5.48 2.99 12.55
N GLN A 167 -4.91 2.20 13.45
CA GLN A 167 -5.47 1.89 14.77
C GLN A 167 -5.40 3.05 15.77
N GLN A 168 -4.56 4.07 15.52
CA GLN A 168 -4.42 5.23 16.40
C GLN A 168 -5.45 6.33 16.12
N LEU A 169 -6.19 6.23 15.00
CA LEU A 169 -7.11 7.26 14.53
C LEU A 169 -8.56 6.79 14.67
N ALA A 170 -9.45 7.75 14.94
CA ALA A 170 -10.88 7.52 14.84
C ALA A 170 -11.30 7.64 13.34
N PRO A 171 -11.70 6.56 12.66
CA PRO A 171 -11.84 6.55 11.19
C PRO A 171 -12.87 7.54 10.65
N GLU A 172 -13.86 7.92 11.45
CA GLU A 172 -14.89 8.91 11.12
C GLU A 172 -14.34 10.34 11.03
N LYS A 173 -13.20 10.62 11.68
CA LYS A 173 -12.49 11.91 11.59
C LYS A 173 -11.59 12.01 10.36
N VAL A 174 -11.24 10.88 9.74
CA VAL A 174 -10.41 10.85 8.54
C VAL A 174 -11.29 11.06 7.30
N ILE A 175 -11.13 12.22 6.67
CA ILE A 175 -11.93 12.63 5.51
C ILE A 175 -11.42 12.00 4.21
N ALA A 176 -10.12 11.92 4.05
CA ALA A 176 -9.48 11.32 2.88
C ALA A 176 -8.04 10.91 3.21
N MET A 177 -7.56 9.89 2.53
CA MET A 177 -6.14 9.52 2.47
C MET A 177 -5.71 9.38 1.02
N PHE A 178 -4.63 10.07 0.70
CA PHE A 178 -3.91 10.03 -0.55
C PHE A 178 -2.64 9.22 -0.30
N ASN A 179 -2.69 7.91 -0.54
CA ASN A 179 -1.47 7.13 -0.59
C ASN A 179 -0.81 7.38 -1.95
N ILE A 180 0.50 7.58 -1.96
CA ILE A 180 1.27 7.94 -3.16
C ILE A 180 2.36 6.90 -3.25
N GLU A 181 2.36 6.13 -4.34
CA GLU A 181 3.24 4.97 -4.49
C GLU A 181 3.65 4.85 -5.95
N MET A 182 4.96 4.70 -6.21
CA MET A 182 5.50 4.48 -7.56
C MET A 182 4.98 5.49 -8.60
N ILE A 183 5.21 6.78 -8.34
CA ILE A 183 4.84 7.91 -9.22
C ILE A 183 6.00 8.44 -10.08
N GLY A 184 7.13 7.73 -10.09
CA GLY A 184 8.38 8.12 -10.73
C GLY A 184 8.44 7.83 -12.23
N THR A 185 7.49 7.07 -12.79
CA THR A 185 7.48 6.65 -14.20
C THR A 185 6.32 7.27 -14.98
N GLU A 186 6.26 7.04 -16.29
CA GLU A 186 5.08 7.39 -17.08
C GLU A 186 3.95 6.38 -16.83
N SER A 187 2.72 6.87 -16.72
CA SER A 187 1.55 6.01 -16.63
C SER A 187 1.27 5.28 -17.95
N LYS A 188 0.29 4.36 -17.93
CA LYS A 188 -0.22 3.70 -19.13
C LYS A 188 -0.70 4.69 -20.21
N TRP A 189 -1.05 5.92 -19.84
CA TRP A 189 -1.50 6.99 -20.74
C TRP A 189 -0.40 8.04 -21.03
N GLY A 190 0.84 7.79 -20.60
CA GLY A 190 1.98 8.70 -20.78
C GLY A 190 2.11 9.74 -19.67
N LYS A 191 2.84 10.83 -19.97
CA LYS A 191 3.06 11.94 -19.02
C LYS A 191 1.78 12.71 -18.69
N ASN A 192 1.81 13.44 -17.58
CA ASN A 192 0.67 14.21 -17.05
C ASN A 192 -0.57 13.35 -16.78
N SER A 193 -0.35 12.11 -16.35
CA SER A 193 -1.42 11.24 -15.94
C SER A 193 -0.96 10.27 -14.86
N ALA A 194 -1.91 9.82 -14.06
CA ALA A 194 -1.75 8.80 -13.03
C ALA A 194 -3.09 8.05 -12.89
N TYR A 195 -3.09 6.88 -12.29
CA TYR A 195 -4.32 6.19 -11.91
C TYR A 195 -4.54 6.23 -10.41
N ILE A 196 -5.79 6.06 -10.00
CA ILE A 196 -6.20 5.93 -8.61
C ILE A 196 -6.76 4.51 -8.42
N THR A 197 -6.15 3.74 -7.53
CA THR A 197 -6.67 2.42 -7.13
C THR A 197 -8.03 2.59 -6.47
N GLY A 198 -9.01 1.72 -6.75
CA GLY A 198 -10.33 1.82 -6.13
C GLY A 198 -11.09 3.10 -6.50
N TYR A 199 -10.82 3.69 -7.67
CA TYR A 199 -11.42 4.93 -8.18
C TYR A 199 -12.94 5.01 -7.94
N ASP A 200 -13.66 3.91 -8.18
CA ASP A 200 -15.13 3.85 -8.07
C ASP A 200 -15.63 3.44 -6.67
N LYS A 201 -14.75 3.22 -5.69
CA LYS A 201 -15.13 2.87 -4.30
C LYS A 201 -15.52 4.09 -3.46
N SER A 202 -15.32 5.29 -4.00
CA SER A 202 -15.80 6.57 -3.47
C SER A 202 -15.89 7.58 -4.62
N ASN A 203 -16.47 8.76 -4.40
CA ASN A 203 -16.39 9.84 -5.39
C ASN A 203 -15.08 10.67 -5.31
N MET A 204 -14.06 10.22 -4.54
CA MET A 204 -12.80 10.95 -4.38
C MET A 204 -12.11 11.22 -5.72
N GLY A 205 -11.96 10.21 -6.59
CA GLY A 205 -11.33 10.39 -7.90
C GLY A 205 -12.03 11.44 -8.76
N GLN A 206 -13.37 11.45 -8.76
CA GLN A 206 -14.17 12.45 -9.48
C GLN A 206 -13.94 13.87 -8.95
N ILE A 207 -13.85 14.05 -7.63
CA ILE A 207 -13.53 15.34 -7.00
C ILE A 207 -12.14 15.81 -7.46
N LEU A 208 -11.15 14.92 -7.39
CA LEU A 208 -9.77 15.24 -7.80
C LEU A 208 -9.71 15.67 -9.27
N GLN A 209 -10.36 14.90 -10.16
CA GLN A 209 -10.41 15.22 -11.58
C GLN A 209 -11.14 16.53 -11.87
N THR A 210 -12.23 16.81 -11.15
CA THR A 210 -12.98 18.08 -11.30
C THR A 210 -12.12 19.28 -10.94
N ASN A 211 -11.33 19.19 -9.87
CA ASN A 211 -10.42 20.26 -9.44
C ASN A 211 -9.26 20.50 -10.41
N LEU A 212 -9.03 19.59 -11.35
CA LEU A 212 -8.01 19.71 -12.40
C LEU A 212 -8.57 20.22 -13.74
N THR A 213 -9.86 20.59 -13.80
CA THR A 213 -10.47 21.16 -15.01
C THR A 213 -9.66 22.36 -15.51
N GLY A 214 -9.24 22.31 -16.78
CA GLY A 214 -8.42 23.35 -17.42
C GLY A 214 -6.90 23.14 -17.28
N THR A 215 -6.47 22.10 -16.55
CA THR A 215 -5.09 21.61 -16.61
C THR A 215 -4.94 20.55 -17.71
N ASN A 216 -3.71 20.16 -18.03
CA ASN A 216 -3.41 19.05 -18.94
C ASN A 216 -3.27 17.70 -18.20
N PHE A 217 -3.58 17.64 -16.90
CA PHE A 217 -3.42 16.43 -16.10
C PHE A 217 -4.71 15.63 -15.99
N THR A 218 -4.60 14.30 -16.11
CA THR A 218 -5.76 13.40 -16.00
C THR A 218 -5.50 12.27 -15.01
N PHE A 219 -6.42 12.08 -14.08
CA PHE A 219 -6.53 10.87 -13.28
C PHE A 219 -7.41 9.84 -13.99
N TYR A 220 -6.96 8.60 -14.01
CA TYR A 220 -7.71 7.46 -14.54
C TYR A 220 -8.06 6.47 -13.43
N SER A 221 -9.01 5.58 -13.70
CA SER A 221 -9.20 4.38 -12.89
C SER A 221 -8.01 3.43 -13.10
N ASP A 222 -7.70 2.65 -12.07
CA ASP A 222 -6.71 1.56 -12.12
C ASP A 222 -6.92 0.66 -13.37
N PRO A 223 -5.94 0.58 -14.30
CA PRO A 223 -6.05 -0.22 -15.50
C PRO A 223 -5.70 -1.71 -15.27
N TYR A 224 -5.41 -2.13 -14.04
CA TYR A 224 -4.96 -3.46 -13.64
C TYR A 224 -5.90 -4.15 -12.64
N PRO A 225 -7.22 -4.26 -12.92
CA PRO A 225 -8.21 -4.73 -11.93
C PRO A 225 -7.99 -6.17 -11.45
N GLU A 226 -7.34 -7.01 -12.25
CA GLU A 226 -6.99 -8.39 -11.88
C GLU A 226 -5.94 -8.43 -10.77
N GLN A 227 -5.08 -7.42 -10.68
CA GLN A 227 -4.01 -7.34 -9.68
C GLN A 227 -4.48 -6.89 -8.29
N GLN A 228 -5.73 -6.42 -8.16
CA GLN A 228 -6.33 -6.00 -6.89
C GLN A 228 -5.52 -4.93 -6.14
N LEU A 229 -4.89 -3.99 -6.86
CA LEU A 229 -3.91 -3.03 -6.29
C LEU A 229 -4.47 -2.21 -5.11
N PHE A 230 -5.76 -1.88 -5.14
CA PHE A 230 -6.45 -1.20 -4.03
C PHE A 230 -6.33 -1.89 -2.66
N TYR A 231 -6.09 -3.20 -2.62
CA TYR A 231 -6.00 -4.01 -1.41
C TYR A 231 -4.56 -4.33 -1.00
N ARG A 232 -3.57 -3.89 -1.78
CA ARG A 232 -2.18 -4.34 -1.70
C ARG A 232 -1.20 -3.25 -1.24
N SER A 233 -1.73 -2.14 -0.74
CA SER A 233 -0.97 -0.95 -0.37
C SER A 233 -1.50 -0.38 0.95
N ASP A 234 -0.76 0.54 1.55
CA ASP A 234 -1.05 1.13 2.87
C ASP A 234 -2.44 1.75 2.98
N ASN A 235 -3.02 2.22 1.87
CA ASN A 235 -4.39 2.76 1.80
C ASN A 235 -5.45 1.78 2.34
N ALA A 236 -5.25 0.47 2.09
CA ALA A 236 -6.20 -0.57 2.41
C ALA A 236 -6.56 -0.62 3.90
N THR A 237 -5.59 -0.24 4.76
CA THR A 237 -5.74 -0.25 6.22
C THR A 237 -6.79 0.75 6.74
N LEU A 238 -6.96 1.89 6.07
CA LEU A 238 -8.01 2.86 6.39
C LEU A 238 -9.26 2.65 5.53
N ALA A 239 -9.09 2.20 4.28
CA ALA A 239 -10.22 1.88 3.40
C ALA A 239 -11.15 0.82 3.99
N LYS A 240 -10.60 -0.22 4.64
CA LYS A 240 -11.39 -1.24 5.34
C LYS A 240 -12.23 -0.69 6.52
N LEU A 241 -11.90 0.52 6.99
CA LEU A 241 -12.64 1.26 8.03
C LEU A 241 -13.61 2.30 7.40
N GLY A 242 -13.85 2.19 6.10
CA GLY A 242 -14.75 3.05 5.32
C GLY A 242 -14.14 4.38 4.91
N VAL A 243 -12.88 4.66 5.23
CA VAL A 243 -12.22 5.93 4.85
C VAL A 243 -12.04 5.97 3.32
N PRO A 244 -12.26 7.11 2.66
CA PRO A 244 -11.85 7.34 1.27
C PRO A 244 -10.32 7.37 1.19
N ALA A 245 -9.71 6.19 1.12
CA ALA A 245 -8.27 5.98 1.16
C ALA A 245 -7.86 5.23 -0.10
N HIS A 246 -7.11 5.90 -0.98
CA HIS A 246 -6.73 5.37 -2.29
C HIS A 246 -5.27 5.63 -2.59
N THR A 247 -4.64 4.70 -3.31
CA THR A 247 -3.30 4.87 -3.84
C THR A 247 -3.33 5.55 -5.21
N ILE A 248 -2.46 6.53 -5.40
CA ILE A 248 -2.16 7.21 -6.66
C ILE A 248 -0.83 6.67 -7.16
N SER A 249 -0.81 6.13 -8.38
CA SER A 249 0.40 5.56 -8.98
C SER A 249 0.47 5.81 -10.48
N THR A 250 1.68 5.70 -11.04
CA THR A 250 1.93 5.62 -12.48
C THR A 250 2.42 4.25 -12.91
N SER A 251 2.85 3.40 -11.98
CA SER A 251 3.51 2.13 -12.28
C SER A 251 2.70 1.28 -13.26
N LYS A 252 3.35 0.85 -14.34
CA LYS A 252 2.71 0.03 -15.37
C LYS A 252 2.85 -1.43 -14.97
N MET A 253 1.93 -1.95 -14.17
CA MET A 253 2.06 -3.29 -13.60
C MET A 253 2.06 -4.44 -14.64
N ASP A 254 1.80 -4.18 -15.92
CA ASP A 254 1.99 -5.10 -17.05
C ASP A 254 3.40 -5.03 -17.68
N ASN A 255 4.16 -3.97 -17.38
CA ASN A 255 5.49 -3.70 -17.91
C ASN A 255 6.26 -2.69 -17.02
N GLU A 256 6.56 -3.09 -15.78
CA GLU A 256 7.40 -2.32 -14.84
C GLU A 256 8.69 -3.11 -14.59
N PRO A 257 9.74 -2.93 -15.41
CA PRO A 257 10.88 -3.83 -15.46
C PRO A 257 11.80 -3.76 -14.23
N THR A 258 11.78 -2.62 -13.51
CA THR A 258 12.64 -2.36 -12.35
C THR A 258 11.95 -2.64 -11.01
N TYR A 259 10.64 -2.93 -11.02
CA TYR A 259 9.89 -3.22 -9.81
C TYR A 259 10.50 -4.42 -9.06
N HIS A 260 10.85 -4.22 -7.79
CA HIS A 260 11.52 -5.20 -6.93
C HIS A 260 12.83 -5.76 -7.53
N THR A 261 13.58 -4.91 -8.23
CA THR A 261 14.94 -5.24 -8.71
C THR A 261 15.95 -4.22 -8.20
N VAL A 262 17.23 -4.60 -8.26
CA VAL A 262 18.35 -3.68 -7.98
C VAL A 262 18.46 -2.55 -8.99
N ASP A 263 17.72 -2.61 -10.10
CA ASP A 263 17.70 -1.56 -11.12
C ASP A 263 16.65 -0.47 -10.83
N ASP A 264 15.92 -0.52 -9.71
CA ASP A 264 15.04 0.58 -9.27
C ASP A 264 15.87 1.75 -8.71
N GLU A 265 16.48 2.47 -9.63
CA GLU A 265 17.47 3.52 -9.39
C GLU A 265 16.95 4.90 -9.75
N PHE A 266 17.57 5.94 -9.17
CA PHE A 266 17.19 7.33 -9.42
C PHE A 266 17.17 7.70 -10.91
N GLU A 267 18.10 7.15 -11.68
CA GLU A 267 18.22 7.36 -13.12
C GLU A 267 17.03 6.83 -13.93
N THR A 268 16.23 5.95 -13.34
CA THR A 268 15.02 5.39 -13.98
C THR A 268 13.81 6.30 -13.84
N LEU A 269 13.88 7.33 -12.98
CA LEU A 269 12.78 8.23 -12.70
C LEU A 269 12.66 9.35 -13.74
N ASP A 270 11.44 9.61 -14.19
CA ASP A 270 11.06 10.82 -14.92
C ASP A 270 10.72 11.94 -13.92
N ILE A 271 11.75 12.65 -13.46
CA ILE A 271 11.63 13.72 -12.45
C ILE A 271 10.68 14.84 -12.87
N ASP A 272 10.65 15.19 -14.16
CA ASP A 272 9.76 16.22 -14.68
C ASP A 272 8.30 15.78 -14.60
N ASN A 273 8.00 14.54 -15.01
CA ASN A 273 6.65 13.99 -14.90
C ASN A 273 6.22 13.82 -13.43
N MET A 274 7.09 13.27 -12.58
CA MET A 274 6.86 13.14 -11.14
C MET A 274 6.54 14.50 -10.51
N THR A 275 7.26 15.55 -10.89
CA THR A 275 7.00 16.92 -10.43
C THR A 275 5.60 17.40 -10.83
N GLN A 276 5.14 17.10 -12.05
CA GLN A 276 3.78 17.45 -12.47
C GLN A 276 2.73 16.66 -11.70
N ILE A 277 2.96 15.38 -11.43
CA ILE A 277 2.06 14.54 -10.62
C ILE A 277 1.91 15.12 -9.21
N ILE A 278 3.01 15.46 -8.53
CA ILE A 278 2.98 16.07 -7.19
C ILE A 278 2.21 17.39 -7.19
N LYS A 279 2.43 18.25 -8.21
CA LYS A 279 1.67 19.50 -8.36
C LYS A 279 0.18 19.24 -8.57
N SER A 280 -0.17 18.26 -9.40
CA SER A 280 -1.56 17.88 -9.65
C SER A 280 -2.24 17.31 -8.41
N ILE A 281 -1.54 16.53 -7.58
CA ILE A 281 -2.04 16.08 -6.27
C ILE A 281 -2.31 17.29 -5.35
N ALA A 282 -1.38 18.26 -5.32
CA ALA A 282 -1.55 19.47 -4.51
C ALA A 282 -2.77 20.30 -4.94
N VAL A 283 -2.97 20.51 -6.25
CA VAL A 283 -4.10 21.26 -6.79
C VAL A 283 -5.41 20.50 -6.61
N SER A 284 -5.44 19.22 -6.98
CA SER A 284 -6.65 18.40 -6.97
C SER A 284 -7.19 18.14 -5.56
N SER A 285 -6.33 18.11 -4.54
CA SER A 285 -6.74 17.93 -3.14
C SER A 285 -7.30 19.20 -2.48
N SER A 286 -7.17 20.37 -3.12
CA SER A 286 -7.45 21.67 -2.50
C SER A 286 -8.89 21.86 -2.00
N SER A 287 -9.90 21.37 -2.72
CA SER A 287 -11.29 21.49 -2.29
C SER A 287 -11.60 20.59 -1.09
N ILE A 288 -10.93 19.44 -0.99
CA ILE A 288 -10.99 18.57 0.19
C ILE A 288 -10.27 19.27 1.34
N ILE A 289 -9.06 19.79 1.17
CA ILE A 289 -8.31 20.45 2.26
C ILE A 289 -9.02 21.70 2.82
N SER A 290 -9.68 22.47 1.94
CA SER A 290 -10.44 23.66 2.32
C SER A 290 -11.82 23.35 2.93
N GLY A 291 -12.25 22.10 2.95
CA GLY A 291 -13.55 21.72 3.50
C GLY A 291 -14.74 21.92 2.56
N LYS A 292 -14.50 22.36 1.31
CA LYS A 292 -15.54 22.55 0.29
C LYS A 292 -16.17 21.23 -0.12
N ASP A 293 -15.34 20.23 -0.41
CA ASP A 293 -15.78 18.89 -0.80
C ASP A 293 -15.43 17.86 0.27
N THR A 294 -16.30 16.87 0.46
CA THR A 294 -16.07 15.73 1.34
C THR A 294 -16.35 14.47 0.55
N PRO A 295 -15.35 13.61 0.27
CA PRO A 295 -15.59 12.40 -0.48
C PRO A 295 -16.55 11.44 0.23
N THR A 296 -17.32 10.67 -0.53
CA THR A 296 -18.17 9.62 0.00
C THR A 296 -17.33 8.52 0.65
N ARG A 297 -17.80 7.97 1.76
CA ARG A 297 -17.14 6.85 2.44
C ARG A 297 -17.08 5.62 1.53
N VAL A 298 -16.03 4.82 1.69
CA VAL A 298 -15.94 3.51 1.04
C VAL A 298 -17.00 2.58 1.63
N ASN A 299 -17.78 1.92 0.78
CA ASN A 299 -18.73 0.92 1.23
C ASN A 299 -18.00 -0.38 1.64
N THR A 300 -17.83 -0.60 2.93
CA THR A 300 -17.07 -1.74 3.46
C THR A 300 -17.75 -3.08 3.20
N THR A 301 -19.07 -3.12 2.94
CA THR A 301 -19.78 -4.37 2.62
C THR A 301 -19.51 -4.87 1.20
N GLU A 302 -18.93 -4.02 0.34
CA GLU A 302 -18.58 -4.33 -1.05
C GLU A 302 -17.07 -4.58 -1.24
N LEU A 303 -16.30 -4.56 -0.15
CA LEU A 303 -14.90 -4.95 -0.17
C LEU A 303 -14.79 -6.48 -0.20
N LYS A 304 -13.77 -6.98 -0.89
CA LYS A 304 -13.48 -8.42 -1.01
C LYS A 304 -12.90 -8.99 0.27
#